data_AF-A0AAV1PUN6-F1
#
_entry.id   AF-A0AAV1PUN6-F1
#
_cell.length_a   1.000
_cell.length_b   1.000
_cell.length_c   1.000
_cell.angle_alpha   90.00
_cell.angle_beta   90.00
_cell.angle_gamma   90.00
#
_symmetry.space_group_name_H-M   'P 1'
#
loop_
_entity.id
_entity.type
_entity.pdbx_description
1 polymer ?
#
loop_
_entity_poly.entity_id
_entity_poly.type
_entity_poly.pdbx_seq_one_letter_code
_entity_poly.pdbx_strand_id
1 'polypeptide(L)'
;MCDQSYPFPQVFLVDSAEGPQHSGQLPNLVPCWSFPPAQDRVRSRGKSRGYMGVSPGLAMVVLCLFLLVFAALGFQFYQIYNLKTELENMKRTVRNELESKTPQKQIGLYKPGSNGEDTDKRAAAHVIGQSKQDGSHKTLRWEPKAGRAFTVGGVSYRIEDGALQVNESGLYHIYSHVELIFKHCFPEHSFSHSVFVRRAGHPLPLKLMEAHREGFCSQQKGNPWTTDSYLGSALQLQKYDRVLVNVSHPLFLSSHNANFFGLYQIQRG
;
A
#
# COMPACT_ATOMS: atom_id res chain seq x y z
N MET A 1 -0.54 2.41 53.07
CA MET A 1 -0.19 3.69 53.72
C MET A 1 1.08 4.18 53.06
N CYS A 2 0.93 5.14 52.15
CA CYS A 2 2.05 5.92 51.63
C CYS A 2 2.35 7.00 52.67
N ASP A 3 3.62 7.18 53.04
CA ASP A 3 4.08 8.54 53.35
C ASP A 3 5.59 8.66 53.15
N GLN A 4 5.96 9.80 52.58
CA GLN A 4 7.25 10.15 52.01
C GLN A 4 7.93 11.14 52.97
N SER A 5 9.11 10.80 53.49
CA SER A 5 9.81 11.60 54.49
C SER A 5 10.60 12.77 53.89
N TYR A 6 10.05 13.97 54.13
CA TYR A 6 10.64 15.27 54.49
C TYR A 6 11.58 16.10 53.55
N PRO A 7 11.42 17.45 53.55
CA PRO A 7 12.11 18.43 52.69
C PRO A 7 13.16 19.30 53.43
N PHE A 8 13.96 20.10 52.70
CA PHE A 8 14.84 21.18 53.20
C PHE A 8 15.24 22.15 52.05
N PRO A 9 15.62 23.43 52.30
CA PRO A 9 14.84 24.52 52.90
C PRO A 9 14.79 25.80 52.01
N GLN A 10 14.08 26.82 52.52
CA GLN A 10 13.86 28.15 51.93
C GLN A 10 15.06 29.10 52.10
N VAL A 11 15.24 30.01 51.13
CA VAL A 11 16.16 31.16 51.26
C VAL A 11 15.41 32.45 50.88
N PHE A 12 15.46 33.43 51.80
CA PHE A 12 14.87 34.77 51.67
C PHE A 12 15.85 35.72 50.96
N LEU A 13 15.33 36.64 50.14
CA LEU A 13 16.03 37.82 49.63
C LEU A 13 15.19 39.06 49.95
N VAL A 14 15.79 39.99 50.69
CA VAL A 14 15.25 41.33 51.00
C VAL A 14 16.23 42.33 50.39
N ASP A 15 15.69 43.32 49.70
CA ASP A 15 16.40 44.39 49.00
C ASP A 15 16.12 45.73 49.69
N SER A 16 17.13 46.59 49.90
CA SER A 16 17.01 48.06 50.06
C SER A 16 18.35 48.77 50.39
N ALA A 17 18.84 49.49 49.37
CA ALA A 17 19.50 50.81 49.25
C ALA A 17 20.17 51.62 50.41
N GLU A 18 21.15 52.44 49.95
CA GLU A 18 21.72 53.74 50.44
C GLU A 18 23.10 53.80 51.19
N GLY A 19 24.02 54.68 50.69
CA GLY A 19 25.45 54.90 51.10
C GLY A 19 25.68 55.97 52.20
N PRO A 20 26.71 56.89 52.20
CA PRO A 20 28.06 56.97 51.57
C PRO A 20 29.22 57.55 52.50
N GLN A 21 30.42 57.88 51.90
CA GLN A 21 31.55 58.81 52.34
C GLN A 21 32.70 58.24 53.25
N HIS A 22 33.99 58.65 53.26
CA HIS A 22 35.00 59.35 52.41
C HIS A 22 36.40 59.40 53.14
N SER A 23 37.48 59.80 52.40
CA SER A 23 38.85 60.27 52.80
C SER A 23 40.00 59.23 52.92
N GLY A 24 41.25 59.47 52.45
CA GLY A 24 41.84 60.62 51.76
C GLY A 24 43.33 60.44 51.32
N GLN A 25 43.84 61.46 50.61
CA GLN A 25 45.23 61.95 50.46
C GLN A 25 46.15 61.52 49.27
N LEU A 26 46.75 62.56 48.65
CA LEU A 26 47.60 62.73 47.42
C LEU A 26 48.98 63.34 47.87
N PRO A 27 49.94 63.92 47.08
CA PRO A 27 50.37 63.87 45.64
C PRO A 27 51.93 63.87 45.39
N ASN A 28 52.34 64.04 44.11
CA ASN A 28 53.45 64.90 43.55
C ASN A 28 54.51 64.15 42.69
N LEU A 29 54.98 64.54 41.47
CA LEU A 29 55.19 65.81 40.73
C LEU A 29 55.28 65.60 39.17
N VAL A 30 55.25 66.72 38.41
CA VAL A 30 55.13 66.96 36.93
C VAL A 30 56.52 67.13 36.21
N PRO A 31 56.73 67.69 34.97
CA PRO A 31 56.20 67.56 33.56
C PRO A 31 57.30 67.38 32.45
N CYS A 32 56.95 67.25 31.14
CA CYS A 32 57.31 68.20 30.03
C CYS A 32 57.17 67.69 28.55
N TRP A 33 56.35 68.44 27.78
CA TRP A 33 56.22 68.82 26.34
C TRP A 33 57.38 68.48 25.33
N SER A 34 57.24 68.38 23.99
CA SER A 34 56.54 69.24 23.00
C SER A 34 56.55 68.72 21.52
N PHE A 35 55.37 68.77 20.85
CA PHE A 35 54.95 69.31 19.52
C PHE A 35 55.65 69.07 18.12
N PRO A 36 54.87 69.16 16.99
CA PRO A 36 55.03 68.54 15.63
C PRO A 36 55.41 69.56 14.49
N PRO A 37 55.34 69.32 13.13
CA PRO A 37 54.09 69.31 12.27
C PRO A 37 54.12 68.52 10.90
N ALA A 38 52.99 68.03 10.32
CA ALA A 38 52.08 68.48 9.20
C ALA A 38 52.58 68.27 7.72
N GLN A 39 51.85 67.93 6.63
CA GLN A 39 50.45 67.96 6.12
C GLN A 39 50.22 66.75 5.12
N ASP A 40 49.08 66.40 4.46
CA ASP A 40 48.24 67.21 3.55
C ASP A 40 46.97 66.47 2.99
N ARG A 41 45.91 67.26 2.76
CA ARG A 41 44.78 67.26 1.79
C ARG A 41 43.89 66.04 1.35
N VAL A 42 42.55 66.29 1.37
CA VAL A 42 41.47 66.05 0.34
C VAL A 42 40.21 65.21 0.74
N ARG A 43 39.06 65.81 0.35
CA ARG A 43 37.61 65.46 0.36
C ARG A 43 37.17 64.01 0.09
N SER A 44 36.07 63.59 0.73
CA SER A 44 34.79 63.25 0.04
C SER A 44 33.60 63.13 1.01
N ARG A 45 32.40 63.03 0.45
CA ARG A 45 31.05 63.32 0.98
C ARG A 45 30.31 61.98 1.22
N GLY A 46 29.57 61.81 2.33
CA GLY A 46 28.53 60.77 2.36
C GLY A 46 28.02 60.27 3.71
N LYS A 47 26.84 60.79 4.10
CA LYS A 47 25.70 60.13 4.77
C LYS A 47 25.96 59.15 5.93
N SER A 48 25.45 59.58 7.08
CA SER A 48 25.07 58.78 8.24
C SER A 48 24.25 57.52 7.92
N ARG A 49 24.59 56.39 8.55
CA ARG A 49 23.60 55.47 9.14
C ARG A 49 24.28 54.52 10.14
N GLY A 50 23.69 54.42 11.33
CA GLY A 50 24.27 53.82 12.53
C GLY A 50 24.62 52.34 12.39
N TYR A 51 25.77 52.00 12.95
CA TYR A 51 26.25 50.64 13.11
C TYR A 51 25.63 50.05 14.38
N MET A 52 24.51 49.34 14.25
CA MET A 52 23.97 48.51 15.32
C MET A 52 24.88 47.28 15.37
N GLY A 53 25.83 47.27 16.30
CA GLY A 53 26.88 46.28 16.40
C GLY A 53 26.33 44.89 16.73
N VAL A 54 26.04 44.10 15.70
CA VAL A 54 25.96 42.64 15.83
C VAL A 54 27.39 42.14 15.97
N SER A 55 27.68 41.36 17.02
CA SER A 55 29.04 40.84 17.20
C SER A 55 29.44 40.03 15.94
N PRO A 56 30.68 40.17 15.43
CA PRO A 56 31.12 39.43 14.25
C PRO A 56 30.90 37.92 14.40
N GLY A 57 31.06 37.39 15.62
CA GLY A 57 30.75 36.00 15.94
C GLY A 57 29.29 35.64 15.76
N LEU A 58 28.34 36.45 16.26
CA LEU A 58 26.91 36.19 16.09
C LEU A 58 26.50 36.26 14.62
N ALA A 59 27.03 37.23 13.86
CA ALA A 59 26.79 37.35 12.43
C ALA A 59 27.30 36.12 11.67
N MET A 60 28.48 35.60 12.01
CA MET A 60 29.02 34.38 11.42
C MET A 60 28.19 33.13 11.76
N VAL A 61 27.73 32.99 13.01
CA VAL A 61 26.84 31.88 13.41
C VAL A 61 25.53 31.92 12.63
N VAL A 62 24.91 33.10 12.52
CA VAL A 62 23.67 33.28 11.76
C VAL A 62 23.89 32.95 10.27
N LEU A 63 25.00 33.40 9.67
CA LEU A 63 25.35 33.05 8.29
C LEU A 63 25.49 31.53 8.10
N CYS A 64 26.19 30.85 9.01
CA CYS A 64 26.34 29.39 8.96
C CYS A 64 24.98 28.67 9.06
N LEU A 65 24.08 29.14 9.93
CA LEU A 65 22.72 28.58 10.03
C LEU A 65 21.95 28.75 8.71
N PHE A 66 22.03 29.92 8.08
CA PHE A 66 21.41 30.13 6.77
C PHE A 66 22.00 29.20 5.70
N LEU A 67 23.33 29.04 5.66
CA LEU A 67 23.97 28.11 4.72
C LEU A 67 23.52 26.66 4.92
N LEU A 68 23.36 26.22 6.17
CA LEU A 68 22.85 24.87 6.47
C LEU A 68 21.40 24.70 5.99
N VAL A 69 20.55 25.70 6.19
CA VAL A 69 19.16 25.69 5.70
C VAL A 69 19.14 25.63 4.17
N PHE A 70 19.93 26.46 3.48
CA PHE A 70 20.01 26.45 2.02
C PHE A 70 20.61 25.15 1.48
N ALA A 71 21.58 24.55 2.15
CA ALA A 71 22.14 23.25 1.77
C ALA A 71 21.09 22.14 1.91
N ALA A 72 20.31 22.13 3.00
CA ALA A 72 19.23 21.16 3.20
C ALA A 72 18.13 21.30 2.14
N LEU A 73 17.68 22.54 1.85
CA LEU A 73 16.69 22.83 0.82
C LEU A 73 17.21 22.49 -0.58
N GLY A 74 18.47 22.82 -0.87
CA GLY A 74 19.12 22.51 -2.14
C GLY A 74 19.26 21.01 -2.37
N PHE A 75 19.63 20.25 -1.32
CA PHE A 75 19.72 18.79 -1.37
C PHE A 75 18.34 18.13 -1.59
N GLN A 76 17.30 18.63 -0.92
CA GLN A 76 15.92 18.17 -1.15
C GLN A 76 15.45 18.47 -2.58
N PHE A 77 15.71 19.69 -3.08
CA PHE A 77 15.34 20.07 -4.44
C PHE A 77 16.11 19.25 -5.48
N TYR A 78 17.39 18.95 -5.23
CA TYR A 78 18.21 18.10 -6.09
C TYR A 78 17.66 16.67 -6.14
N GLN A 79 17.30 16.07 -4.99
CA GLN A 79 16.68 14.75 -4.96
C GLN A 79 15.36 14.71 -5.72
N ILE A 80 14.50 15.72 -5.53
CA ILE A 80 13.20 15.82 -6.23
C ILE A 80 13.43 16.02 -7.73
N TYR A 81 14.38 16.86 -8.12
CA TYR A 81 14.71 17.10 -9.53
C TYR A 81 15.27 15.84 -10.18
N ASN A 82 16.18 15.12 -9.51
CA ASN A 82 16.74 13.87 -10.01
C ASN A 82 15.65 12.80 -10.17
N LEU A 83 14.76 12.64 -9.17
CA LEU A 83 13.64 11.71 -9.23
C LEU A 83 12.65 12.06 -10.37
N LYS A 84 12.33 13.35 -10.55
CA LYS A 84 11.48 13.80 -11.67
C LYS A 84 12.14 13.53 -13.01
N THR A 85 13.44 13.72 -13.11
CA THR A 85 14.23 13.48 -14.33
C THR A 85 14.28 11.98 -14.65
N GLU A 86 14.50 11.14 -13.65
CA GLU A 86 14.49 9.69 -13.79
C GLU A 86 13.09 9.17 -14.16
N LEU A 87 12.03 9.74 -13.58
CA LEU A 87 10.64 9.43 -13.91
C LEU A 87 10.28 9.81 -15.35
N GLU A 88 10.70 10.99 -15.83
CA GLU A 88 10.48 11.38 -17.22
C GLU A 88 11.34 10.57 -18.19
N ASN A 89 12.56 10.18 -17.81
CA ASN A 89 13.40 9.29 -18.60
C ASN A 89 12.81 7.89 -18.69
N MET A 90 12.39 7.29 -17.57
CA MET A 90 11.69 6.01 -17.54
C MET A 90 10.38 6.08 -18.33
N LYS A 91 9.59 7.15 -18.19
CA LYS A 91 8.36 7.37 -18.97
C LYS A 91 8.65 7.48 -20.46
N ARG A 92 9.77 8.10 -20.86
CA ARG A 92 10.21 8.18 -22.26
C ARG A 92 10.73 6.83 -22.77
N THR A 93 11.49 6.09 -21.98
CA THR A 93 11.92 4.72 -22.29
C THR A 93 10.73 3.79 -22.42
N VAL A 94 9.79 3.81 -21.48
CA VAL A 94 8.53 3.06 -21.53
C VAL A 94 7.68 3.49 -22.73
N ARG A 95 7.60 4.79 -23.07
CA ARG A 95 6.88 5.26 -24.27
C ARG A 95 7.54 4.77 -25.55
N ASN A 96 8.86 4.83 -25.65
CA ASN A 96 9.62 4.35 -26.81
C ASN A 96 9.58 2.81 -26.92
N GLU A 97 9.55 2.10 -25.79
CA GLU A 97 9.31 0.65 -25.74
C GLU A 97 7.86 0.29 -26.08
N LEU A 98 6.88 1.11 -25.68
CA LEU A 98 5.46 0.93 -26.03
C LEU A 98 5.17 1.25 -27.51
N GLU A 99 5.92 2.17 -28.11
CA GLU A 99 5.87 2.47 -29.55
C GLU A 99 6.59 1.41 -30.39
N SER A 100 7.63 0.74 -29.87
CA SER A 100 8.37 -0.32 -30.59
C SER A 100 7.88 -1.75 -30.30
N LYS A 101 7.20 -1.96 -29.19
CA LYS A 101 6.51 -3.20 -28.84
C LYS A 101 5.15 -2.81 -28.27
N THR A 102 4.10 -3.03 -29.03
CA THR A 102 2.73 -3.06 -28.52
C THR A 102 2.47 -4.35 -27.77
N PRO A 103 2.36 -4.32 -26.42
CA PRO A 103 1.40 -5.14 -25.72
C PRO A 103 0.29 -4.23 -25.19
N GLN A 104 -0.92 -4.49 -25.68
CA GLN A 104 -2.15 -3.79 -25.35
C GLN A 104 -2.44 -3.85 -23.84
N LYS A 105 -1.96 -2.86 -23.07
CA LYS A 105 -2.36 -2.66 -21.66
C LYS A 105 -3.76 -2.05 -21.66
N GLN A 106 -4.77 -2.92 -21.62
CA GLN A 106 -6.18 -2.55 -21.56
C GLN A 106 -6.51 -1.94 -20.18
N ILE A 107 -6.26 -0.64 -20.02
CA ILE A 107 -6.85 0.15 -18.94
C ILE A 107 -8.26 0.53 -19.41
N GLY A 108 -9.28 0.04 -18.71
CA GLY A 108 -10.67 0.30 -19.04
C GLY A 108 -11.00 1.78 -18.96
N LEU A 109 -11.08 2.45 -20.11
CA LEU A 109 -11.72 3.75 -20.25
C LEU A 109 -13.23 3.51 -20.26
N TYR A 110 -13.90 3.70 -19.11
CA TYR A 110 -15.35 3.68 -19.02
C TYR A 110 -15.93 4.83 -19.85
N LYS A 111 -16.46 4.52 -21.04
CA LYS A 111 -17.34 5.42 -21.81
C LYS A 111 -18.78 4.94 -21.62
N PRO A 112 -19.67 5.70 -20.97
CA PRO A 112 -21.07 5.37 -20.94
C PRO A 112 -21.67 5.76 -22.29
N GLY A 113 -21.81 4.78 -23.18
CA GLY A 113 -22.38 4.96 -24.52
C GLY A 113 -23.59 4.05 -24.71
N SER A 114 -24.77 4.64 -24.52
CA SER A 114 -25.99 4.48 -25.33
C SER A 114 -26.13 3.21 -26.19
N ASN A 115 -27.11 2.37 -25.82
CA ASN A 115 -27.92 1.50 -26.69
C ASN A 115 -27.17 0.79 -27.82
N GLY A 116 -26.47 -0.29 -27.47
CA GLY A 116 -25.96 -1.29 -28.39
C GLY A 116 -26.12 -2.67 -27.77
N GLU A 117 -26.60 -3.60 -28.57
CA GLU A 117 -26.87 -5.01 -28.31
C GLU A 117 -25.86 -5.70 -27.37
N ASP A 118 -26.33 -6.61 -26.51
CA ASP A 118 -25.61 -7.27 -25.40
C ASP A 118 -24.43 -8.19 -25.81
N THR A 119 -23.92 -8.04 -27.04
CA THR A 119 -22.93 -8.89 -27.70
C THR A 119 -21.48 -8.40 -27.53
N ASP A 120 -21.25 -7.20 -26.99
CA ASP A 120 -19.90 -6.63 -26.84
C ASP A 120 -19.31 -6.73 -25.42
N LYS A 121 -20.02 -7.40 -24.50
CA LYS A 121 -19.48 -7.63 -23.15
C LYS A 121 -18.53 -8.82 -23.15
N ARG A 122 -17.32 -8.61 -22.64
CA ARG A 122 -16.31 -9.66 -22.42
C ARG A 122 -16.87 -10.76 -21.51
N ALA A 123 -16.75 -12.01 -21.92
CA ALA A 123 -17.27 -13.16 -21.17
C ALA A 123 -16.67 -13.22 -19.76
N ALA A 124 -17.51 -13.14 -18.74
CA ALA A 124 -17.09 -13.18 -17.35
C ALA A 124 -18.21 -13.67 -16.42
N ALA A 125 -17.81 -14.33 -15.34
CA ALA A 125 -18.69 -14.69 -14.25
C ALA A 125 -17.94 -14.71 -12.91
N HIS A 126 -18.68 -14.37 -11.86
CA HIS A 126 -18.28 -14.52 -10.47
C HIS A 126 -19.50 -15.04 -9.72
N VAL A 127 -19.37 -16.18 -9.07
CA VAL A 127 -20.44 -16.80 -8.30
C VAL A 127 -19.96 -17.03 -6.87
N ILE A 128 -20.86 -16.86 -5.91
CA ILE A 128 -20.52 -16.89 -4.47
C ILE A 128 -21.13 -18.12 -3.81
N GLY A 129 -20.63 -18.49 -2.63
CA GLY A 129 -21.07 -19.68 -1.92
C GLY A 129 -22.57 -19.65 -1.64
N GLN A 130 -23.24 -20.80 -1.73
CA GLN A 130 -24.67 -20.93 -1.44
C GLN A 130 -24.92 -21.38 0.01
N SER A 131 -26.02 -20.94 0.64
CA SER A 131 -26.41 -21.30 2.03
C SER A 131 -26.65 -22.77 2.31
N LYS A 132 -26.96 -23.54 1.28
CA LYS A 132 -27.20 -24.97 1.41
C LYS A 132 -26.35 -25.68 0.39
N GLN A 133 -25.25 -26.25 0.84
CA GLN A 133 -24.57 -27.27 0.07
C GLN A 133 -25.23 -28.61 0.36
N ASP A 134 -25.53 -29.36 -0.68
CA ASP A 134 -25.91 -30.75 -0.53
C ASP A 134 -24.65 -31.54 -0.14
N GLY A 135 -24.53 -31.88 1.14
CA GLY A 135 -23.36 -32.58 1.68
C GLY A 135 -23.10 -33.95 1.07
N SER A 136 -24.04 -34.48 0.28
CA SER A 136 -23.87 -35.72 -0.47
C SER A 136 -22.96 -35.57 -1.70
N HIS A 137 -22.76 -34.34 -2.20
CA HIS A 137 -21.98 -34.06 -3.40
C HIS A 137 -20.72 -33.26 -3.08
N LYS A 138 -19.57 -33.73 -3.58
CA LYS A 138 -18.29 -32.99 -3.51
C LYS A 138 -18.26 -31.76 -4.42
N THR A 139 -19.10 -31.73 -5.45
CA THR A 139 -19.20 -30.62 -6.40
C THR A 139 -20.06 -29.51 -5.81
N LEU A 140 -19.50 -28.31 -5.75
CA LEU A 140 -20.14 -27.17 -5.10
C LEU A 140 -21.22 -26.53 -5.96
N ARG A 141 -22.27 -26.07 -5.28
CA ARG A 141 -23.30 -25.19 -5.83
C ARG A 141 -23.04 -23.76 -5.42
N TRP A 142 -23.42 -22.84 -6.30
CA TRP A 142 -23.13 -21.43 -6.15
C TRP A 142 -24.39 -20.59 -6.31
N GLU A 143 -24.37 -19.41 -5.70
CA GLU A 143 -25.33 -18.34 -5.92
C GLU A 143 -24.84 -17.47 -7.09
N PRO A 144 -25.56 -17.46 -8.24
CA PRO A 144 -25.09 -16.81 -9.46
C PRO A 144 -25.55 -15.36 -9.65
N LYS A 145 -26.51 -14.87 -8.85
CA LYS A 145 -27.20 -13.58 -9.10
C LYS A 145 -27.28 -12.67 -7.88
N ALA A 146 -27.29 -13.21 -6.66
CA ALA A 146 -27.42 -12.40 -5.47
C ALA A 146 -26.07 -11.80 -4.99
N GLY A 147 -26.15 -10.69 -4.27
CA GLY A 147 -24.98 -10.04 -3.70
C GLY A 147 -24.01 -9.52 -4.76
N ARG A 148 -22.76 -10.00 -4.72
CA ARG A 148 -21.69 -9.63 -5.67
C ARG A 148 -21.55 -10.61 -6.84
N ALA A 149 -22.43 -11.60 -6.93
CA ALA A 149 -22.41 -12.57 -8.01
C ALA A 149 -22.94 -12.00 -9.32
N PHE A 150 -22.34 -12.40 -10.44
CA PHE A 150 -22.78 -12.03 -11.77
C PHE A 150 -22.37 -13.08 -12.82
N THR A 151 -23.08 -13.08 -13.94
CA THR A 151 -22.74 -13.81 -15.17
C THR A 151 -23.04 -12.90 -16.36
N VAL A 152 -22.05 -12.66 -17.23
CA VAL A 152 -22.17 -11.73 -18.37
C VAL A 152 -21.37 -12.22 -19.58
N GLY A 153 -21.66 -11.65 -20.75
CA GLY A 153 -20.82 -11.78 -21.94
C GLY A 153 -20.71 -13.20 -22.49
N GLY A 154 -21.73 -14.04 -22.29
CA GLY A 154 -21.74 -15.40 -22.83
C GLY A 154 -21.32 -16.52 -21.86
N VAL A 155 -21.01 -16.18 -20.60
CA VAL A 155 -20.91 -17.19 -19.54
C VAL A 155 -22.29 -17.42 -18.94
N SER A 156 -22.69 -18.68 -18.80
CA SER A 156 -23.97 -19.07 -18.21
C SER A 156 -23.75 -19.99 -17.00
N TYR A 157 -24.52 -19.79 -15.93
CA TYR A 157 -24.53 -20.70 -14.79
C TYR A 157 -25.53 -21.83 -15.02
N ARG A 158 -25.10 -23.07 -14.80
CA ARG A 158 -25.89 -24.29 -14.93
C ARG A 158 -26.34 -24.77 -13.55
N ILE A 159 -27.62 -24.55 -13.24
CA ILE A 159 -28.19 -24.87 -11.93
C ILE A 159 -28.18 -26.38 -11.68
N GLU A 160 -28.23 -27.21 -12.74
CA GLU A 160 -28.32 -28.66 -12.62
C GLU A 160 -27.05 -29.33 -12.09
N ASP A 161 -25.86 -28.80 -12.34
CA ASP A 161 -24.59 -29.32 -11.80
C ASP A 161 -23.65 -28.30 -11.16
N GLY A 162 -24.02 -27.01 -11.14
CA GLY A 162 -23.23 -25.93 -10.53
C GLY A 162 -22.13 -25.39 -11.44
N ALA A 163 -22.15 -25.71 -12.73
CA ALA A 163 -21.09 -25.31 -13.66
C ALA A 163 -21.21 -23.86 -14.14
N LEU A 164 -20.06 -23.23 -14.39
CA LEU A 164 -19.95 -22.10 -15.30
C LEU A 164 -19.69 -22.62 -16.71
N GLN A 165 -20.64 -22.44 -17.62
CA GLN A 165 -20.53 -22.85 -19.01
C GLN A 165 -20.17 -21.65 -19.89
N VAL A 166 -19.08 -21.78 -20.64
CA VAL A 166 -18.65 -20.79 -21.64
C VAL A 166 -19.35 -21.02 -22.98
N ASN A 167 -19.69 -19.95 -23.70
CA ASN A 167 -20.30 -20.01 -25.04
C ASN A 167 -19.29 -19.80 -26.18
N GLU A 168 -18.03 -19.45 -25.87
CA GLU A 168 -16.98 -19.15 -26.83
C GLU A 168 -15.67 -19.84 -26.43
N SER A 169 -14.95 -20.35 -27.42
CA SER A 169 -13.58 -20.84 -27.21
C SER A 169 -12.64 -19.66 -26.93
N GLY A 170 -11.62 -19.88 -26.11
CA GLY A 170 -10.63 -18.85 -25.83
C GLY A 170 -9.75 -19.16 -24.64
N LEU A 171 -8.83 -18.25 -24.36
CA LEU A 171 -8.03 -18.26 -23.14
C LEU A 171 -8.83 -17.58 -22.04
N TYR A 172 -9.07 -18.28 -20.93
CA TYR A 172 -9.81 -17.76 -19.78
C TYR A 172 -8.92 -17.77 -18.54
N HIS A 173 -8.99 -16.72 -17.72
CA HIS A 173 -8.53 -16.80 -16.34
C HIS A 173 -9.64 -17.44 -15.52
N ILE A 174 -9.33 -18.55 -14.85
CA ILE A 174 -10.26 -19.29 -14.00
C ILE A 174 -9.73 -19.19 -12.57
N TYR A 175 -10.59 -18.87 -11.61
CA TYR A 175 -10.21 -18.72 -10.21
C TYR A 175 -11.27 -19.27 -9.26
N SER A 176 -10.84 -19.77 -8.11
CA SER A 176 -11.71 -20.29 -7.07
C SER A 176 -11.06 -20.11 -5.70
N HIS A 177 -11.84 -19.70 -4.71
CA HIS A 177 -11.45 -19.62 -3.32
C HIS A 177 -12.45 -20.37 -2.45
N VAL A 178 -11.95 -21.20 -1.56
CA VAL A 178 -12.77 -21.90 -0.56
C VAL A 178 -12.13 -21.77 0.81
N GLU A 179 -12.97 -21.57 1.82
CA GLU A 179 -12.59 -21.49 3.23
C GLU A 179 -13.42 -22.53 4.01
N LEU A 180 -12.72 -23.33 4.81
CA LEU A 180 -13.29 -24.41 5.60
C LEU A 180 -13.05 -24.16 7.09
N ILE A 181 -14.09 -24.39 7.89
CA ILE A 181 -14.07 -24.32 9.35
C ILE A 181 -14.24 -25.73 9.92
N PHE A 182 -13.15 -26.28 10.44
CA PHE A 182 -13.15 -27.54 11.17
C PHE A 182 -13.50 -27.25 12.62
N LYS A 183 -14.69 -27.66 13.09
CA LYS A 183 -15.12 -27.44 14.49
C LYS A 183 -14.19 -28.14 15.49
N HIS A 184 -13.71 -29.33 15.13
CA HIS A 184 -12.72 -30.09 15.87
C HIS A 184 -11.62 -30.49 14.88
N CYS A 185 -10.43 -29.92 15.00
CA CYS A 185 -9.31 -30.23 14.13
C CYS A 185 -8.53 -31.43 14.68
N PHE A 186 -8.26 -32.42 13.82
CA PHE A 186 -7.42 -33.58 14.15
C PHE A 186 -6.27 -33.71 13.14
N PRO A 187 -5.08 -34.20 13.53
CA PRO A 187 -3.91 -34.30 12.64
C PRO A 187 -4.15 -35.06 11.33
N GLU A 188 -5.09 -36.00 11.30
CA GLU A 188 -5.51 -36.76 10.12
C GLU A 188 -6.39 -35.97 9.14
N HIS A 189 -6.89 -34.80 9.54
CA HIS A 189 -7.67 -33.96 8.66
C HIS A 189 -6.80 -33.41 7.54
N SER A 190 -7.31 -33.60 6.33
CA SER A 190 -6.82 -32.99 5.12
C SER A 190 -7.99 -32.37 4.37
N PHE A 191 -7.73 -31.53 3.38
CA PHE A 191 -8.76 -31.21 2.39
C PHE A 191 -8.16 -31.04 1.01
N SER A 192 -8.98 -31.37 0.02
CA SER A 192 -8.66 -31.13 -1.40
C SER A 192 -9.65 -30.13 -1.98
N HIS A 193 -9.13 -29.23 -2.78
CA HIS A 193 -9.88 -28.24 -3.57
C HIS A 193 -9.43 -28.40 -5.02
N SER A 194 -10.37 -28.56 -5.95
CA SER A 194 -10.02 -28.75 -7.36
C SER A 194 -11.03 -28.06 -8.28
N VAL A 195 -10.52 -27.61 -9.43
CA VAL A 195 -11.32 -27.10 -10.54
C VAL A 195 -11.18 -28.07 -11.70
N PHE A 196 -12.29 -28.44 -12.32
CA PHE A 196 -12.31 -29.39 -13.43
C PHE A 196 -13.31 -28.98 -14.50
N VAL A 197 -13.13 -29.50 -15.71
CA VAL A 197 -13.99 -29.23 -16.85
C VAL A 197 -14.68 -30.51 -17.32
N ARG A 198 -15.96 -30.39 -17.67
CA ARG A 198 -16.71 -31.40 -18.42
C ARG A 198 -16.93 -30.89 -19.84
N ARG A 199 -16.60 -31.73 -20.82
CA ARG A 199 -16.76 -31.44 -22.24
C ARG A 199 -17.73 -32.43 -22.86
N ALA A 200 -18.64 -31.93 -23.70
CA ALA A 200 -19.53 -32.80 -24.47
C ALA A 200 -18.70 -33.78 -25.33
N GLY A 201 -19.08 -35.06 -25.32
CA GLY A 201 -18.34 -36.10 -26.05
C GLY A 201 -17.12 -36.67 -25.32
N HIS A 202 -16.71 -36.11 -24.18
CA HIS A 202 -15.67 -36.70 -23.33
C HIS A 202 -16.30 -37.35 -22.09
N PRO A 203 -16.13 -38.67 -21.88
CA PRO A 203 -16.79 -39.37 -20.78
C PRO A 203 -16.19 -39.02 -19.41
N LEU A 204 -14.91 -38.63 -19.38
CA LEU A 204 -14.19 -38.32 -18.14
C LEU A 204 -13.98 -36.81 -17.99
N PRO A 205 -14.28 -36.23 -16.82
CA PRO A 205 -13.93 -34.85 -16.53
C PRO A 205 -12.40 -34.64 -16.52
N LEU A 206 -11.94 -33.51 -17.03
CA LEU A 206 -10.53 -33.13 -17.02
C LEU A 206 -10.24 -32.19 -15.85
N LYS A 207 -9.33 -32.59 -14.96
CA LYS A 207 -8.87 -31.75 -13.86
C LYS A 207 -7.97 -30.63 -14.39
N LEU A 208 -8.33 -29.38 -14.07
CA LEU A 208 -7.59 -28.19 -14.51
C LEU A 208 -6.60 -27.71 -13.44
N MET A 209 -7.03 -27.71 -12.19
CA MET A 209 -6.26 -27.22 -11.04
C MET A 209 -6.64 -28.03 -9.80
N GLU A 210 -5.68 -28.24 -8.91
CA GLU A 210 -5.90 -28.91 -7.63
C GLU A 210 -4.92 -28.40 -6.58
N ALA A 211 -5.43 -28.28 -5.36
CA ALA A 211 -4.65 -28.07 -4.16
C ALA A 211 -5.04 -29.14 -3.14
N HIS A 212 -4.04 -29.65 -2.44
CA HIS A 212 -4.19 -30.52 -1.30
C HIS A 212 -3.54 -29.85 -0.09
N ARG A 213 -4.24 -29.87 1.05
CA ARG A 213 -3.77 -29.32 2.32
C ARG A 213 -3.89 -30.41 3.39
N GLU A 214 -2.82 -30.61 4.13
CA GLU A 214 -2.72 -31.53 5.26
C GLU A 214 -1.78 -30.93 6.31
N GLY A 215 -1.75 -31.50 7.53
CA GLY A 215 -0.85 -31.06 8.59
C GLY A 215 -1.14 -29.66 9.16
N PHE A 216 -2.34 -29.11 8.90
CA PHE A 216 -2.74 -27.79 9.40
C PHE A 216 -3.31 -27.82 10.82
N CYS A 217 -3.68 -29.00 11.35
CA CYS A 217 -4.12 -29.15 12.73
C CYS A 217 -2.89 -29.33 13.65
N SER A 218 -2.87 -28.62 14.78
CA SER A 218 -1.87 -28.85 15.83
C SER A 218 -2.04 -30.25 16.47
N GLN A 219 -1.01 -30.76 17.14
CA GLN A 219 -1.12 -32.02 17.89
C GLN A 219 -2.09 -31.93 19.07
N GLN A 220 -2.38 -30.72 19.57
CA GLN A 220 -3.42 -30.51 20.57
C GLN A 220 -4.80 -30.62 19.90
N LYS A 221 -5.52 -31.68 20.27
CA LYS A 221 -6.77 -32.10 19.62
C LYS A 221 -7.93 -31.18 19.96
N GLY A 222 -8.83 -31.00 19.00
CA GLY A 222 -10.21 -30.57 19.27
C GLY A 222 -10.48 -29.07 19.26
N ASN A 223 -9.47 -28.22 19.05
CA ASN A 223 -9.72 -26.79 18.83
C ASN A 223 -10.29 -26.54 17.42
N PRO A 224 -11.13 -25.52 17.26
CA PRO A 224 -11.60 -25.11 15.94
C PRO A 224 -10.43 -24.57 15.13
N TRP A 225 -10.46 -24.86 13.83
CA TRP A 225 -9.43 -24.40 12.89
C TRP A 225 -10.06 -23.92 11.59
N THR A 226 -9.56 -22.80 11.07
CA THR A 226 -9.98 -22.25 9.78
C THR A 226 -8.83 -22.37 8.81
N THR A 227 -9.10 -22.86 7.61
CA THR A 227 -8.11 -23.00 6.54
C THR A 227 -8.75 -22.69 5.20
N ASP A 228 -7.95 -22.19 4.26
CA ASP A 228 -8.40 -21.75 2.95
C ASP A 228 -7.55 -22.34 1.82
N SER A 229 -8.09 -22.23 0.61
CA SER A 229 -7.39 -22.57 -0.62
C SER A 229 -7.85 -21.69 -1.76
N TYR A 230 -6.88 -21.06 -2.43
CA TYR A 230 -7.08 -20.31 -3.66
C TYR A 230 -6.46 -21.08 -4.84
N LEU A 231 -7.23 -21.22 -5.92
CA LEU A 231 -6.78 -21.75 -7.21
C LEU A 231 -6.98 -20.68 -8.27
N GLY A 232 -6.00 -20.49 -9.14
CA GLY A 232 -6.08 -19.51 -10.23
C GLY A 232 -5.12 -19.83 -11.36
N SER A 233 -5.59 -19.86 -12.60
CA SER A 233 -4.75 -20.09 -13.79
C SER A 233 -5.40 -19.59 -15.07
N ALA A 234 -4.58 -19.27 -16.08
CA ALA A 234 -5.03 -18.97 -17.44
C ALA A 234 -5.02 -20.27 -18.27
N LEU A 235 -6.19 -20.68 -18.75
CA LEU A 235 -6.38 -21.98 -19.41
C LEU A 235 -7.26 -21.83 -20.65
N GLN A 236 -6.98 -22.63 -21.68
CA GLN A 236 -7.80 -22.69 -22.87
C GLN A 236 -9.09 -23.45 -22.58
N LEU A 237 -10.23 -22.81 -22.83
CA LEU A 237 -11.55 -23.45 -22.80
C LEU A 237 -12.10 -23.54 -24.22
N GLN A 238 -12.87 -24.60 -24.48
CA GLN A 238 -13.62 -24.77 -25.70
C GLN A 238 -15.06 -24.30 -25.51
N LYS A 239 -15.69 -23.90 -26.60
CA LYS A 239 -17.12 -23.60 -26.64
C LYS A 239 -17.93 -24.72 -25.97
N TYR A 240 -18.81 -24.33 -25.04
CA TYR A 240 -19.66 -25.20 -24.23
C TYR A 240 -18.96 -26.03 -23.14
N ASP A 241 -17.68 -25.79 -22.87
CA ASP A 241 -17.03 -26.35 -21.69
C ASP A 241 -17.75 -25.91 -20.41
N ARG A 242 -18.00 -26.88 -19.52
CA ARG A 242 -18.61 -26.67 -18.21
C ARG A 242 -17.52 -26.76 -17.16
N VAL A 243 -17.20 -25.65 -16.51
CA VAL A 243 -16.18 -25.59 -15.46
C VAL A 243 -16.85 -25.69 -14.09
N LEU A 244 -16.33 -26.58 -13.24
CA LEU A 244 -16.88 -26.94 -11.94
C LEU A 244 -15.79 -26.95 -10.87
N VAL A 245 -16.24 -26.90 -9.61
CA VAL A 245 -15.36 -26.92 -8.43
C VAL A 245 -15.75 -28.08 -7.51
N ASN A 246 -14.76 -28.84 -7.07
CA ASN A 246 -14.89 -29.91 -6.09
C ASN A 246 -14.13 -29.57 -4.82
N VAL A 247 -14.71 -29.92 -3.67
CA VAL A 247 -14.03 -29.96 -2.37
C VAL A 247 -14.26 -31.28 -1.67
N SER A 248 -13.32 -31.72 -0.85
CA SER A 248 -13.45 -32.97 -0.10
C SER A 248 -14.47 -32.88 1.05
N HIS A 249 -14.64 -31.70 1.67
CA HIS A 249 -15.46 -31.48 2.87
C HIS A 249 -16.46 -30.32 2.66
N PRO A 250 -17.49 -30.48 1.80
CA PRO A 250 -18.43 -29.41 1.45
C PRO A 250 -19.26 -28.90 2.64
N LEU A 251 -19.49 -29.75 3.65
CA LEU A 251 -20.22 -29.39 4.87
C LEU A 251 -19.44 -28.47 5.82
N PHE A 252 -18.13 -28.31 5.62
CA PHE A 252 -17.28 -27.49 6.47
C PHE A 252 -17.03 -26.11 5.88
N LEU A 253 -17.62 -25.78 4.73
CA LEU A 253 -17.48 -24.47 4.13
C LEU A 253 -17.98 -23.37 5.05
N SER A 254 -17.25 -22.25 5.06
CA SER A 254 -17.62 -21.06 5.81
C SER A 254 -18.72 -20.24 5.10
N SER A 255 -18.86 -18.96 5.46
CA SER A 255 -19.88 -18.05 4.94
C SER A 255 -19.84 -17.86 3.41
N HIS A 256 -20.94 -17.35 2.85
CA HIS A 256 -21.13 -17.17 1.39
C HIS A 256 -20.07 -16.31 0.72
N ASN A 257 -19.61 -15.25 1.38
CA ASN A 257 -18.69 -14.28 0.77
C ASN A 257 -17.22 -14.73 0.82
N ALA A 258 -16.89 -15.66 1.71
CA ALA A 258 -15.56 -16.24 1.81
C ALA A 258 -15.34 -17.36 0.77
N ASN A 259 -16.38 -17.83 0.10
CA ASN A 259 -16.32 -18.90 -0.88
C ASN A 259 -16.79 -18.38 -2.22
N PHE A 260 -15.94 -18.43 -3.26
CA PHE A 260 -16.30 -17.92 -4.56
C PHE A 260 -15.58 -18.65 -5.69
N PHE A 261 -16.18 -18.61 -6.87
CA PHE A 261 -15.67 -19.22 -8.08
C PHE A 261 -15.98 -18.30 -9.25
N GLY A 262 -15.07 -18.17 -10.20
CA GLY A 262 -15.31 -17.34 -11.36
C GLY A 262 -14.33 -17.59 -12.50
N LEU A 263 -14.65 -16.95 -13.61
CA LEU A 263 -13.78 -16.91 -14.78
C LEU A 263 -14.02 -15.66 -15.59
N TYR A 264 -13.02 -15.23 -16.34
CA TYR A 264 -13.18 -14.20 -17.38
C TYR A 264 -12.28 -14.51 -18.56
N GLN A 265 -12.76 -14.21 -19.77
CA GLN A 265 -12.00 -14.44 -20.99
C GLN A 265 -10.84 -13.45 -21.05
N ILE A 266 -9.62 -13.92 -21.25
CA ILE A 266 -8.45 -13.09 -21.54
C ILE A 266 -8.35 -12.83 -23.04
N GLN A 267 -8.58 -13.85 -23.87
CA GLN A 267 -8.43 -13.74 -25.31
C GLN A 267 -9.45 -14.65 -26.01
N ARG A 268 -10.06 -14.15 -27.10
CA ARG A 268 -10.91 -14.99 -27.96
C ARG A 268 -10.05 -15.99 -28.74
N GLY A 269 -10.56 -17.20 -28.88
CA GLY A 269 -9.93 -18.28 -29.66
C GLY A 269 -10.48 -18.40 -31.07
#